data_AF-A0A970E8V9-F1
#
_entry.id   AF-A0A970E8V9-F1
#
_cell.length_a   1.000
_cell.length_b   1.000
_cell.length_c   1.000
_cell.angle_alpha   90.00
_cell.angle_beta   90.00
_cell.angle_gamma   90.00
#
_symmetry.space_group_name_H-M   'P 1'
#
loop_
_entity.id
_entity.type
_entity.pdbx_description
1 polymer ?
#
loop_
_entity_poly.entity_id
_entity_poly.type
_entity_poly.pdbx_seq_one_letter_code
_entity_poly.pdbx_strand_id
1 'polypeptide(L)'
;MSNTVVIYQSKYGATKKYAQWLAEELSCDLIETKKASIEQLEKYDVIMSWKDKTLCNLLKKAVAKKDPDTYEPWEAALMQAVGQSCDWTDKKNIKEIVVYVKKS
;
A
#
# COMPACT_ATOMS: atom_id res chain seq x y z
N MET A 1 -12.41 23.79 -12.15
CA MET A 1 -11.97 23.33 -10.82
C MET A 1 -12.04 21.82 -10.84
N SER A 2 -10.91 21.13 -10.72
CA SER A 2 -10.88 19.68 -10.75
C SER A 2 -11.37 19.16 -9.40
N ASN A 3 -12.50 18.45 -9.40
CA ASN A 3 -13.12 17.91 -8.18
C ASN A 3 -12.43 16.61 -7.77
N THR A 4 -11.13 16.67 -7.50
CA THR A 4 -10.28 15.51 -7.20
C THR A 4 -10.02 15.43 -5.70
N VAL A 5 -10.03 14.20 -5.15
CA VAL A 5 -9.72 13.95 -3.73
C VAL A 5 -8.85 12.71 -3.62
N VAL A 6 -7.81 12.78 -2.79
CA VAL A 6 -6.97 11.63 -2.43
C VAL A 6 -7.44 11.08 -1.09
N ILE A 7 -7.83 9.81 -1.08
CA ILE A 7 -8.27 9.11 0.14
C ILE A 7 -7.24 8.02 0.45
N TYR A 8 -6.79 7.93 1.70
CA TYR A 8 -5.74 6.97 2.08
C TYR A 8 -5.92 6.38 3.47
N GLN A 9 -5.48 5.12 3.65
CA GLN A 9 -5.33 4.48 4.95
C GLN A 9 -3.86 4.13 5.18
N SER A 10 -3.30 4.49 6.34
CA SER A 10 -1.91 4.19 6.65
C SER A 10 -1.76 3.70 8.08
N LYS A 11 -1.20 2.49 8.24
CA LYS A 11 -0.85 1.92 9.55
C LYS A 11 0.55 2.36 10.01
N TYR A 12 1.51 2.42 9.08
CA TYR A 12 2.94 2.63 9.38
C TYR A 12 3.54 3.89 8.73
N GLY A 13 2.73 4.71 8.05
CA GLY A 13 3.17 6.01 7.52
C GLY A 13 3.55 6.03 6.03
N ALA A 14 4.05 4.93 5.44
CA ALA A 14 4.46 4.92 4.03
C ALA A 14 3.33 5.33 3.06
N THR A 15 2.12 4.78 3.22
CA THR A 15 0.96 5.15 2.39
C THR A 15 0.53 6.61 2.58
N LYS A 16 0.72 7.17 3.79
CA LYS A 16 0.43 8.57 4.08
C LYS A 16 1.35 9.50 3.27
N LYS A 17 2.62 9.16 3.20
CA LYS A 17 3.64 9.92 2.46
C LYS A 17 3.33 9.97 0.96
N TYR A 18 2.96 8.83 0.37
CA TYR A 18 2.50 8.78 -1.02
C TYR A 18 1.23 9.61 -1.25
N ALA A 19 0.24 9.50 -0.36
CA ALA A 19 -1.01 10.24 -0.48
C ALA A 19 -0.81 11.76 -0.36
N GLN A 20 0.11 12.20 0.52
CA GLN A 20 0.52 13.60 0.62
C GLN A 20 1.16 14.10 -0.67
N TRP A 21 2.11 13.35 -1.23
CA TRP A 21 2.73 13.74 -2.50
C TRP A 21 1.72 13.81 -3.65
N LEU A 22 0.76 12.89 -3.71
CA LEU A 22 -0.30 12.93 -4.72
C LEU A 22 -1.16 14.19 -4.56
N ALA A 23 -1.59 14.50 -3.33
CA ALA A 23 -2.40 15.68 -3.05
C ALA A 23 -1.66 16.99 -3.38
N GLU A 24 -0.36 17.06 -3.08
CA GLU A 24 0.50 18.19 -3.46
C GLU A 24 0.57 18.37 -4.98
N GLU A 25 0.93 17.32 -5.72
CA GLU A 25 1.12 17.36 -7.18
C GLU A 25 -0.18 17.63 -7.97
N LEU A 26 -1.32 17.22 -7.39
CA LEU A 26 -2.66 17.42 -7.94
C LEU A 26 -3.33 18.71 -7.41
N SER A 27 -2.75 19.34 -6.38
CA SER A 27 -3.33 20.50 -5.67
C SER A 27 -4.79 20.23 -5.25
N CYS A 28 -5.00 19.11 -4.56
CA CYS A 28 -6.33 18.61 -4.22
C CYS A 28 -6.46 18.21 -2.75
N ASP A 29 -7.69 17.89 -2.32
CA ASP A 29 -7.97 17.51 -0.93
C ASP A 29 -7.40 16.14 -0.58
N LEU A 30 -7.00 15.96 0.69
CA LEU A 30 -6.42 14.73 1.23
C LEU A 30 -7.17 14.27 2.48
N ILE A 31 -7.69 13.05 2.47
CA ILE A 31 -8.51 12.48 3.56
C ILE A 31 -7.93 11.15 4.06
N GLU A 32 -7.71 11.03 5.38
CA GLU A 32 -7.29 9.76 6.01
C GLU A 32 -8.52 8.92 6.42
N THR A 33 -8.63 7.68 5.96
CA THR A 33 -9.76 6.76 6.22
C THR A 33 -9.77 6.12 7.61
N LYS A 34 -9.06 6.67 8.60
CA LYS A 34 -9.01 6.13 9.97
C LYS A 34 -10.36 6.12 10.73
N LYS A 35 -11.48 6.41 10.05
CA LYS A 35 -12.85 6.32 10.53
C LYS A 35 -13.80 5.53 9.60
N ALA A 36 -13.28 4.67 8.72
CA ALA A 36 -14.15 3.85 7.88
C ALA A 36 -14.82 2.75 8.72
N SER A 37 -16.16 2.74 8.77
CA SER A 37 -16.93 1.68 9.42
C SER A 37 -16.93 0.42 8.56
N ILE A 38 -17.17 -0.75 9.17
CA ILE A 38 -17.16 -2.06 8.47
C ILE A 38 -18.16 -2.04 7.30
N GLU A 39 -19.28 -1.34 7.44
CA GLU A 39 -20.30 -1.22 6.37
C GLU A 39 -19.82 -0.45 5.14
N GLN A 40 -18.84 0.46 5.29
CA GLN A 40 -18.27 1.20 4.16
C GLN A 40 -17.25 0.38 3.38
N LEU A 41 -16.65 -0.62 4.02
CA LEU A 41 -15.70 -1.53 3.40
C LEU A 41 -16.43 -2.55 2.52
N GLU A 42 -17.63 -3.02 2.89
CA GLU A 42 -18.42 -3.96 2.08
C GLU A 42 -18.77 -3.48 0.66
N LYS A 43 -18.59 -2.19 0.36
CA LYS A 43 -18.79 -1.61 -0.97
C LYS A 43 -17.63 -1.83 -1.96
N TYR A 44 -16.47 -2.30 -1.51
CA TYR A 44 -15.30 -2.49 -2.37
C TYR A 44 -15.17 -3.95 -2.80
N ASP A 45 -15.07 -4.19 -4.10
CA ASP A 45 -14.99 -5.53 -4.69
C ASP A 45 -13.73 -6.31 -4.27
N VAL A 46 -12.65 -5.59 -3.91
CA VAL A 46 -11.37 -6.20 -3.55
C VAL A 46 -10.84 -5.61 -2.25
N ILE A 47 -11.04 -6.34 -1.15
CA ILE A 47 -10.45 -6.05 0.15
C ILE A 47 -9.63 -7.25 0.59
N MET A 48 -8.43 -6.99 1.11
CA MET A 48 -7.63 -8.02 1.77
C MET A 48 -8.34 -8.52 3.03
N SER A 49 -8.98 -9.67 2.88
CA SER A 49 -9.76 -10.33 3.92
C SER A 49 -8.85 -10.91 5.01
N TRP A 50 -9.46 -11.37 6.10
CA TRP A 50 -8.74 -12.12 7.13
C TRP A 50 -8.12 -13.43 6.60
N LYS A 51 -8.76 -14.06 5.61
CA LYS A 51 -8.24 -15.26 4.94
C LYS A 51 -6.97 -14.93 4.16
N ASP A 52 -6.96 -13.82 3.42
CA ASP A 52 -5.77 -13.38 2.66
C ASP A 52 -4.60 -13.05 3.59
N LYS A 53 -4.88 -12.38 4.71
CA LYS A 53 -3.87 -12.09 5.75
C LYS A 53 -3.31 -13.39 6.34
N THR A 54 -4.16 -14.37 6.58
CA THR A 54 -3.77 -15.67 7.13
C THR A 54 -2.89 -16.43 6.14
N LEU A 55 -3.28 -16.46 4.87
CA LEU A 55 -2.50 -17.09 3.80
C LEU A 55 -1.12 -16.45 3.63
N CYS A 56 -1.06 -15.11 3.60
CA CYS A 56 0.21 -14.38 3.58
C CYS A 56 1.10 -14.72 4.78
N ASN A 57 0.53 -14.91 5.97
CA ASN A 57 1.30 -15.31 7.15
C ASN A 57 1.79 -16.76 7.06
N LEU A 58 1.01 -17.67 6.49
CA LEU A 58 1.45 -19.04 6.23
C LEU A 58 2.59 -19.08 5.21
N LEU A 59 2.48 -18.31 4.13
CA LEU A 59 3.55 -18.18 3.14
C LEU A 59 4.85 -17.68 3.77
N LYS A 60 4.79 -16.59 4.55
CA LYS A 60 5.96 -16.06 5.27
C LYS A 60 6.60 -17.11 6.17
N LYS A 61 5.79 -17.89 6.90
CA LYS A 61 6.29 -18.97 7.76
C LYS A 61 6.90 -20.13 6.97
N ALA A 62 6.36 -20.45 5.79
CA ALA A 62 6.88 -21.50 4.93
C ALA A 62 8.25 -21.09 4.35
N VAL A 63 8.36 -19.86 3.85
CA VAL A 63 9.62 -19.32 3.32
C VAL A 63 10.67 -19.20 4.42
N ALA A 64 10.31 -18.70 5.60
CA ALA A 64 11.22 -18.57 6.74
C ALA A 64 11.83 -19.89 7.25
N LYS A 65 11.29 -21.05 6.86
CA LYS A 65 11.83 -22.37 7.20
C LYS A 65 12.83 -22.90 6.17
N LYS A 66 12.93 -22.27 4.99
CA LYS A 66 13.92 -22.63 3.98
C LYS A 66 15.30 -22.08 4.38
N ASP A 67 16.35 -22.64 3.81
CA ASP A 67 17.71 -22.11 3.97
C ASP A 67 17.83 -20.75 3.25
N PRO A 68 18.23 -19.66 3.95
CA PRO A 68 18.40 -18.34 3.35
C PRO A 68 19.30 -18.30 2.12
N ASP A 69 20.31 -19.17 2.04
CA ASP A 69 21.24 -19.23 0.90
C ASP A 69 20.58 -19.84 -0.35
N THR A 70 19.40 -20.45 -0.19
CA THR A 70 18.61 -21.07 -1.26
C THR A 70 17.37 -20.27 -1.66
N TYR A 71 17.20 -19.06 -1.11
CA TYR A 71 16.05 -18.24 -1.44
C TYR A 71 16.04 -17.84 -2.91
N GLU A 72 14.88 -17.99 -3.53
CA GLU A 72 14.59 -17.31 -4.77
C GLU A 72 14.59 -15.77 -4.55
N PRO A 73 14.84 -14.94 -5.58
CA PRO A 73 14.92 -13.49 -5.41
C PRO A 73 13.69 -12.85 -4.75
N TRP A 74 12.49 -13.37 -5.05
CA TRP A 74 11.25 -12.91 -4.45
C TRP A 74 11.09 -13.36 -2.98
N GLU A 75 11.66 -14.50 -2.59
CA GLU A 75 11.66 -15.00 -1.22
C GLU A 75 12.59 -14.16 -0.35
N ALA A 76 13.78 -13.84 -0.87
CA ALA A 76 14.71 -12.93 -0.22
C ALA A 76 14.08 -11.54 -0.02
N ALA A 77 13.44 -10.99 -1.06
CA ALA A 77 12.74 -9.71 -0.96
C ALA A 77 11.58 -9.76 0.03
N LEU A 78 10.77 -10.83 0.01
CA LEU A 78 9.69 -11.03 0.97
C LEU A 78 10.24 -11.06 2.40
N MET A 79 11.30 -11.83 2.66
CA MET A 79 11.87 -11.98 3.99
C MET A 79 12.56 -10.71 4.49
N GLN A 80 13.16 -9.90 3.62
CA GLN A 80 13.62 -8.55 3.98
C GLN A 80 12.46 -7.63 4.40
N ALA A 81 11.28 -7.80 3.81
CA ALA A 81 10.09 -7.02 4.15
C ALA A 81 9.42 -7.47 5.46
N VAL A 82 9.61 -8.74 5.88
CA VAL A 82 8.93 -9.29 7.06
C VAL A 82 9.54 -8.69 8.34
N GLY A 83 8.72 -7.98 9.11
CA GLY A 83 9.10 -7.50 10.44
C GLY A 83 9.89 -6.18 10.45
N GLN A 84 10.32 -5.69 9.29
CA GLN A 84 10.88 -4.35 9.15
C GLN A 84 9.83 -3.32 8.69
N SER A 85 9.94 -2.12 9.25
CA SER A 85 9.34 -0.91 8.71
C SER A 85 10.25 -0.37 7.60
N CYS A 86 10.16 -0.95 6.40
CA CYS A 86 10.90 -0.45 5.24
C CYS A 86 10.16 0.73 4.60
N ASP A 87 10.80 1.90 4.53
CA ASP A 87 10.29 3.03 3.76
C ASP A 87 10.86 3.00 2.33
N TRP A 88 10.15 2.33 1.41
CA TRP A 88 10.48 2.33 -0.02
C TRP A 88 9.75 3.42 -0.81
N THR A 89 9.44 4.55 -0.16
CA THR A 89 8.75 5.65 -0.82
C THR A 89 9.68 6.37 -1.80
N ASP A 90 9.32 6.39 -3.09
CA ASP A 90 9.97 7.23 -4.10
C ASP A 90 8.92 8.10 -4.79
N LYS A 91 9.09 9.42 -4.70
CA LYS A 91 8.20 10.41 -5.31
C LYS A 91 8.14 10.25 -6.84
N LYS A 92 9.13 9.62 -7.48
CA LYS A 92 9.07 9.32 -8.93
C LYS A 92 7.96 8.34 -9.29
N ASN A 93 7.61 7.42 -8.39
CA ASN A 93 6.62 6.37 -8.65
C ASN A 93 5.19 6.91 -8.77
N ILE A 94 4.91 8.14 -8.33
CA ILE A 94 3.57 8.73 -8.44
C ILE A 94 3.33 9.46 -9.76
N LYS A 95 4.38 9.68 -10.57
CA LYS A 95 4.29 10.52 -11.76
C LYS A 95 3.25 10.05 -12.76
N GLU A 96 3.20 8.75 -13.02
CA GLU A 96 2.24 8.17 -13.97
C GLU A 96 0.79 8.34 -13.49
N ILE A 97 0.56 8.20 -12.18
CA ILE A 97 -0.75 8.43 -11.56
C ILE A 97 -1.17 9.89 -11.72
N VAL A 98 -0.26 10.83 -11.43
CA VAL A 98 -0.53 12.27 -11.57
C VAL A 98 -0.85 12.62 -13.03
N VAL A 99 -0.09 12.08 -13.98
CA VAL A 99 -0.31 12.30 -15.42
C VAL A 99 -1.67 11.75 -15.85
N TYR A 100 -2.04 10.57 -15.39
CA TYR A 100 -3.34 9.97 -15.70
C TYR A 100 -4.50 10.82 -15.17
N VAL A 101 -4.42 11.24 -13.90
CA VAL A 101 -5.48 12.03 -13.26
C VAL A 101 -5.63 13.42 -13.91
N LYS A 102 -4.52 14.07 -14.30
CA LYS A 102 -4.57 15.39 -14.98
C LYS A 102 -5.14 15.33 -16.40
N LYS A 103 -5.21 14.15 -17.03
CA LYS A 103 -5.80 13.93 -18.36
C LYS A 103 -7.29 13.59 -18.32
N SER A 104 -7.80 13.22 -17.14
CA SER A 104 -9.22 12.90 -16.90
C SER A 104 -10.04 14.17 -16.73
#